data_AF-A0A8H4GIG0-F1
#
_entry.id   AF-A0A8H4GIG0-F1
#
_cell.length_a   1.000
_cell.length_b   1.000
_cell.length_c   1.000
_cell.angle_alpha   90.00
_cell.angle_beta   90.00
_cell.angle_gamma   90.00
#
_symmetry.space_group_name_H-M   'P 1'
#
loop_
_entity.id
_entity.type
_entity.pdbx_description
1 polymer ?
#
loop_
_entity_poly.entity_id
_entity_poly.type
_entity_poly.pdbx_seq_one_letter_code
_entity_poly.pdbx_strand_id
1 'polypeptide(L)'
;MPTKIDVKKAVESAAPALTTSQYHTNSSALYNIYFAGDLQPWPGFLSAVQACHEGCTWSRQILGYTLQARDPYTHGNVEVGDEHGVEGRFQKFFGDVLDTIFASQSTGQINLRFADFKCIPSTYTGTPDVTVKDNNHALKVVG
;
A
#
# COMPACT_ATOMS: atom_id res chain seq x y z
N MET A 1 -14.85 -15.17 -19.87
CA MET A 1 -13.66 -14.41 -20.32
C MET A 1 -13.05 -13.72 -19.11
N PRO A 2 -11.71 -13.68 -18.98
CA PRO A 2 -11.06 -12.98 -17.87
C PRO A 2 -11.37 -11.48 -17.93
N THR A 3 -11.65 -10.90 -16.76
CA THR A 3 -11.98 -9.48 -16.66
C THR A 3 -10.70 -8.67 -16.60
N LYS A 4 -10.64 -7.58 -17.35
CA LYS A 4 -9.49 -6.67 -17.36
C LYS A 4 -9.43 -5.86 -16.07
N ILE A 5 -8.22 -5.58 -15.62
CA ILE A 5 -7.93 -4.67 -14.52
C ILE A 5 -7.15 -3.50 -15.12
N ASP A 6 -7.79 -2.33 -15.17
CA ASP A 6 -7.14 -1.06 -15.50
C ASP A 6 -6.71 -0.32 -14.21
N VAL A 7 -6.07 0.84 -14.35
CA VAL A 7 -5.53 1.60 -13.22
C VAL A 7 -6.63 2.00 -12.23
N LYS A 8 -7.75 2.52 -12.72
CA LYS A 8 -8.88 2.93 -11.88
C LYS A 8 -9.42 1.74 -11.08
N LYS A 9 -9.64 0.62 -11.77
CA LYS A 9 -10.14 -0.60 -11.15
C LYS A 9 -9.17 -1.18 -10.13
N ALA A 10 -7.85 -1.07 -10.36
CA ALA A 10 -6.85 -1.49 -9.38
C ALA A 10 -6.93 -0.65 -8.09
N VAL A 11 -7.12 0.67 -8.19
CA VAL A 11 -7.31 1.57 -7.04
C VAL A 11 -8.61 1.27 -6.29
N GLU A 12 -9.70 1.01 -7.01
CA GLU A 12 -11.01 0.72 -6.43
C GLU A 12 -11.14 -0.72 -5.91
N SER A 13 -10.15 -1.58 -6.16
CA SER A 13 -10.18 -2.97 -5.72
C SER A 13 -9.95 -3.07 -4.22
N ALA A 14 -10.75 -3.90 -3.55
CA ALA A 14 -10.57 -4.18 -2.14
C ALA A 14 -9.23 -4.88 -1.89
N ALA A 15 -8.61 -4.55 -0.75
CA ALA A 15 -7.47 -5.31 -0.27
C ALA A 15 -7.88 -6.77 0.01
N PRO A 16 -6.99 -7.73 -0.24
CA PRO A 16 -7.24 -9.13 0.03
C PRO A 16 -7.41 -9.34 1.54
N ALA A 17 -8.35 -10.21 1.90
CA ALA A 17 -8.49 -10.61 3.28
C ALA A 17 -7.20 -11.30 3.77
N LEU A 18 -6.78 -10.97 4.99
CA LEU A 18 -5.73 -11.70 5.68
C LEU A 18 -6.33 -12.99 6.23
N THR A 19 -5.71 -14.12 5.92
CA THR A 19 -6.04 -15.40 6.55
C THR A 19 -5.37 -15.42 7.91
N THR A 20 -6.14 -15.51 8.99
CA THR A 20 -5.62 -15.66 10.35
C THR A 20 -5.86 -17.08 10.85
N SER A 21 -4.96 -17.55 11.72
CA SER A 21 -5.11 -18.86 12.38
C SER A 21 -5.70 -18.69 13.79
N GLN A 22 -6.15 -19.80 14.40
CA GLN A 22 -6.55 -19.80 15.83
C GLN A 22 -5.40 -19.39 16.78
N TYR A 23 -4.16 -19.49 16.32
CA TYR A 23 -2.96 -19.02 17.02
C TYR A 23 -2.50 -17.70 16.39
N HIS A 24 -2.84 -16.59 17.03
CA HIS A 24 -2.41 -15.27 16.62
C HIS A 24 -2.22 -14.34 17.81
N THR A 25 -1.47 -13.27 17.58
CA THR A 25 -1.21 -12.21 18.55
C THR A 25 -2.51 -11.44 18.80
N ASN A 26 -2.94 -11.38 20.06
CA ASN A 26 -4.13 -10.64 20.49
C ASN A 26 -3.79 -9.26 21.07
N SER A 27 -2.51 -9.00 21.34
CA SER A 27 -2.01 -7.70 21.80
C SER A 27 -1.81 -6.75 20.62
N SER A 28 -2.07 -5.46 20.85
CA SER A 28 -1.75 -4.42 19.86
C SER A 28 -0.26 -4.11 19.87
N ALA A 29 0.32 -3.95 18.69
CA ALA A 29 1.67 -3.41 18.52
C ALA A 29 1.72 -1.88 18.55
N LEU A 30 0.57 -1.20 18.71
CA LEU A 30 0.54 0.23 18.90
C LEU A 30 1.13 0.57 20.28
N TYR A 31 2.41 0.94 20.28
CA TYR A 31 3.07 1.51 21.44
C TYR A 31 2.59 2.94 21.67
N ASN A 32 2.59 3.37 22.94
CA ASN A 32 2.37 4.77 23.29
C ASN A 32 3.60 5.60 22.88
N ILE A 33 3.72 5.88 21.59
CA ILE A 33 4.73 6.78 21.04
C ILE A 33 4.18 8.19 20.99
N TYR A 34 4.96 9.13 21.53
CA TYR A 34 4.63 10.54 21.46
C TYR A 34 5.13 11.08 20.12
N PHE A 35 4.21 11.46 19.24
CA PHE A 35 4.55 12.27 18.08
C PHE A 35 5.01 13.63 18.59
N ALA A 36 6.20 14.06 18.17
CA ALA A 36 6.75 15.37 18.56
C ALA A 36 6.00 16.55 17.91
N GLY A 37 5.02 16.27 17.05
CA GLY A 37 4.19 17.28 16.38
C GLY A 37 2.71 17.07 16.66
N ASP A 38 1.95 18.15 16.50
CA ASP A 38 0.49 18.13 16.70
C ASP A 38 -0.17 17.26 15.63
N LEU A 39 -0.78 16.14 16.05
CA LEU A 39 -1.70 15.39 15.21
C LEU A 39 -2.97 16.23 15.04
N GLN A 40 -3.13 16.84 13.87
CA GLN A 40 -4.33 17.58 13.53
C GLN A 40 -5.24 16.69 12.66
N PRO A 41 -6.56 16.64 12.96
CA PRO A 41 -7.49 15.98 12.06
C PRO A 41 -7.43 16.69 10.71
N TRP A 42 -7.32 15.93 9.61
CA TRP A 42 -7.39 16.50 8.26
C TRP A 42 -8.86 16.79 7.92
N PRO A 43 -9.34 18.04 8.04
CA PRO A 43 -10.75 18.34 7.86
C PRO A 43 -11.13 18.11 6.40
N GLY A 44 -12.23 17.41 6.17
CA GLY A 44 -12.68 17.09 4.82
C GLY A 44 -11.79 16.11 4.06
N PHE A 45 -10.96 15.31 4.75
CA PHE A 45 -10.12 14.29 4.12
C PHE A 45 -10.91 13.43 3.12
N LEU A 46 -12.04 12.85 3.55
CA LEU A 46 -12.83 11.96 2.69
C LEU A 46 -13.34 12.70 1.45
N SER A 47 -13.89 13.91 1.60
CA SER A 47 -14.36 14.72 0.48
C SER A 47 -13.22 15.11 -0.47
N ALA A 48 -12.03 15.41 0.07
CA ALA A 48 -10.86 15.74 -0.74
C ALA A 48 -10.38 14.52 -1.55
N VAL A 49 -10.35 13.34 -0.93
CA VAL A 49 -10.00 12.08 -1.60
C VAL A 49 -11.02 11.74 -2.69
N GLN A 50 -12.32 11.86 -2.41
CA GLN A 50 -13.38 11.62 -3.39
C GLN A 50 -13.27 12.58 -4.58
N ALA A 51 -13.14 13.89 -4.32
CA ALA A 51 -12.98 14.88 -5.37
C ALA A 51 -11.71 14.63 -6.20
N CYS A 52 -10.61 14.21 -5.57
CA CYS A 52 -9.39 13.83 -6.26
C CYS A 52 -9.61 12.59 -7.16
N HIS A 53 -10.25 11.55 -6.64
CA HIS A 53 -10.54 10.31 -7.37
C HIS A 53 -11.44 10.53 -8.59
N GLU A 54 -12.49 11.33 -8.43
CA GLU A 54 -13.46 11.66 -9.49
C GLU A 54 -12.87 12.62 -10.52
N GLY A 55 -12.06 13.59 -10.10
CA GLY A 55 -11.37 14.53 -10.98
C GLY A 55 -10.14 13.93 -11.68
N CYS A 56 -9.64 12.78 -11.23
CA CYS A 56 -8.48 12.14 -11.81
C CYS A 56 -8.78 11.57 -13.20
N THR A 57 -7.98 11.95 -14.20
CA THR A 57 -8.01 11.30 -15.51
C THR A 57 -7.18 10.03 -15.46
N TRP A 58 -7.85 8.91 -15.17
CA TRP A 58 -7.22 7.58 -15.07
C TRP A 58 -6.71 7.06 -16.41
N SER A 59 -5.48 6.53 -16.40
CA SER A 59 -4.91 5.78 -17.52
C SER A 59 -5.76 4.55 -17.86
N ARG A 60 -5.95 4.30 -19.15
CA ARG A 60 -6.67 3.12 -19.68
C ARG A 60 -5.75 1.92 -19.90
N GLN A 61 -4.50 1.99 -19.44
CA GLN A 61 -3.57 0.88 -19.51
C GLN A 61 -4.10 -0.30 -18.71
N ILE A 62 -4.03 -1.50 -19.31
CA ILE A 62 -4.39 -2.73 -18.64
C ILE A 62 -3.21 -3.19 -17.81
N LEU A 63 -3.40 -3.26 -16.49
CA LEU A 63 -2.38 -3.69 -15.53
C LEU A 63 -2.39 -5.21 -15.32
N GLY A 64 -3.54 -5.84 -15.57
CA GLY A 64 -3.67 -7.27 -15.40
C GLY A 64 -5.03 -7.81 -15.80
N TYR A 65 -5.23 -9.09 -15.52
CA TYR A 65 -6.46 -9.82 -15.80
C TYR A 65 -6.85 -10.63 -14.57
N THR A 66 -8.15 -10.71 -14.29
CA THR A 66 -8.66 -11.59 -13.24
C THR A 66 -8.52 -13.04 -13.69
N LEU A 67 -7.87 -13.86 -12.87
CA LEU A 67 -7.84 -15.30 -13.08
C LEU A 67 -9.17 -15.92 -12.62
N GLN A 68 -9.72 -16.83 -13.43
CA GLN A 68 -10.92 -17.60 -13.07
C GLN A 68 -10.58 -18.79 -12.15
N ALA A 69 -9.32 -19.20 -12.13
CA ALA A 69 -8.78 -20.23 -11.24
C ALA A 69 -8.04 -19.59 -10.06
N ARG A 70 -7.73 -20.40 -9.04
CA ARG A 70 -6.89 -19.96 -7.91
C ARG A 70 -5.52 -19.54 -8.44
N ASP A 71 -5.13 -18.30 -8.16
CA ASP A 71 -3.80 -17.80 -8.51
C ASP A 71 -2.81 -18.17 -7.38
N PRO A 72 -1.82 -19.03 -7.65
CA PRO A 72 -0.84 -19.43 -6.64
C PRO A 72 0.05 -18.26 -6.18
N TYR A 73 0.09 -17.15 -6.93
CA TYR A 73 0.86 -15.96 -6.62
C TYR A 73 0.04 -14.86 -5.95
N THR A 74 -1.30 -14.99 -5.91
CA THR A 74 -2.17 -14.10 -5.12
C THR A 74 -2.12 -14.34 -3.61
N HIS A 75 -2.64 -13.35 -2.89
CA HIS A 75 -2.83 -13.31 -1.44
C HIS A 75 -3.77 -14.40 -0.94
N GLY A 76 -3.65 -14.77 0.33
CA GLY A 76 -4.46 -15.81 1.00
C GLY A 76 -3.81 -17.20 1.11
N ASN A 77 -2.64 -17.42 0.49
CA ASN A 77 -1.92 -18.72 0.57
C ASN A 77 -1.09 -18.93 1.86
N VAL A 78 -1.06 -17.93 2.74
CA VAL A 78 -0.23 -17.93 3.96
C VAL A 78 -1.09 -17.36 5.08
N GLU A 79 -1.09 -18.05 6.23
CA GLU A 79 -1.72 -17.57 7.45
C GLU A 79 -0.82 -16.55 8.14
N VAL A 80 -1.43 -15.50 8.69
CA VAL A 80 -0.76 -14.43 9.41
C VAL A 80 -1.12 -14.55 10.89
N GLY A 81 -0.10 -14.66 11.75
CA GLY A 81 -0.27 -14.83 13.19
C GLY A 81 0.35 -13.72 14.04
N ASP A 82 1.20 -12.89 13.46
CA ASP A 82 1.93 -11.83 14.14
C ASP A 82 2.06 -10.57 13.27
N GLU A 83 2.59 -9.51 13.88
CA GLU A 83 2.83 -8.21 13.24
C GLU A 83 3.71 -8.33 12.00
N HIS A 84 4.80 -9.08 12.08
CA HIS A 84 5.72 -9.24 10.96
C HIS A 84 5.05 -9.89 9.73
N GLY A 85 4.16 -10.86 9.96
CA GLY A 85 3.34 -11.44 8.92
C GLY A 85 2.35 -10.43 8.32
N VAL A 86 1.80 -9.49 9.11
CA VAL A 86 0.93 -8.42 8.60
C VAL A 86 1.73 -7.44 7.76
N GLU A 87 2.86 -6.93 8.27
CA GLU A 87 3.78 -6.00 7.60
C GLU A 87 4.21 -6.53 6.24
N GLY A 88 4.75 -7.76 6.20
CA GLY A 88 5.22 -8.36 4.96
C GLY A 88 4.11 -8.54 3.92
N ARG A 89 2.86 -8.76 4.36
CA ARG A 89 1.71 -8.88 3.45
C ARG A 89 1.18 -7.55 2.99
N PHE A 90 1.20 -6.55 3.87
CA PHE A 90 0.90 -5.18 3.53
C PHE A 90 1.86 -4.69 2.44
N GLN A 91 3.17 -4.80 2.70
CA GLN A 91 4.19 -4.31 1.79
C GLN A 91 4.16 -5.06 0.45
N LYS A 92 4.00 -6.38 0.46
CA LYS A 92 3.86 -7.15 -0.77
C LYS A 92 2.63 -6.72 -1.56
N PHE A 93 1.44 -6.66 -0.95
CA PHE A 93 0.23 -6.34 -1.70
C PHE A 93 0.20 -4.87 -2.13
N PHE A 94 0.22 -3.96 -1.16
CA PHE A 94 0.05 -2.54 -1.43
C PHE A 94 1.27 -1.98 -2.14
N GLY A 95 2.48 -2.42 -1.80
CA GLY A 95 3.68 -2.00 -2.51
C GLY A 95 3.63 -2.37 -3.98
N ASP A 96 3.39 -3.65 -4.32
CA ASP A 96 3.33 -4.09 -5.72
C ASP A 96 2.20 -3.39 -6.49
N VAL A 97 1.00 -3.30 -5.90
CA VAL A 97 -0.17 -2.70 -6.56
C VAL A 97 -0.02 -1.20 -6.75
N LEU A 98 0.36 -0.46 -5.70
CA LEU A 98 0.49 0.99 -5.76
C LEU A 98 1.68 1.41 -6.61
N ASP A 99 2.82 0.71 -6.55
CA ASP A 99 3.95 0.99 -7.44
C ASP A 99 3.57 0.78 -8.91
N THR A 100 2.79 -0.27 -9.22
CA THR A 100 2.29 -0.52 -10.57
C THR A 100 1.36 0.60 -11.03
N ILE A 101 0.47 1.07 -10.15
CA ILE A 101 -0.44 2.20 -10.42
C ILE A 101 0.37 3.47 -10.69
N PHE A 102 1.34 3.80 -9.82
CA PHE A 102 2.18 4.99 -9.96
C PHE A 102 2.97 4.99 -11.27
N ALA A 103 3.52 3.83 -11.66
CA ALA A 103 4.25 3.68 -12.91
C ALA A 103 3.36 3.76 -14.16
N SER A 104 2.08 3.41 -14.05
CA SER A 104 1.16 3.29 -15.19
C SER A 104 0.24 4.49 -15.38
N GLN A 105 0.20 5.41 -14.40
CA GLN A 105 -0.55 6.64 -14.54
C GLN A 105 0.15 7.58 -15.53
N SER A 106 -0.58 7.98 -16.57
CA SER A 106 -0.02 8.73 -17.71
C SER A 106 0.01 10.24 -17.49
N THR A 107 -0.82 10.76 -16.58
CA THR A 107 -0.89 12.18 -16.20
C THR A 107 0.16 12.50 -15.14
N GLY A 108 1.42 12.56 -15.57
CA GLY A 108 2.57 12.80 -14.72
C GLY A 108 3.00 11.52 -14.01
N GLN A 109 4.17 11.00 -14.36
CA GLN A 109 4.77 9.88 -13.65
C GLN A 109 4.78 10.21 -12.15
N ILE A 110 4.02 9.45 -11.37
CA ILE A 110 4.04 9.57 -9.92
C ILE A 110 5.34 8.90 -9.49
N ASN A 111 6.36 9.71 -9.26
CA ASN A 111 7.70 9.24 -8.87
C ASN A 111 7.70 8.85 -7.39
N LEU A 112 6.91 7.85 -7.04
CA LEU A 112 6.81 7.27 -5.71
C LEU A 112 7.01 5.76 -5.81
N ARG A 113 7.60 5.20 -4.75
CA ARG A 113 7.87 3.77 -4.63
C ARG A 113 7.78 3.35 -3.17
N PHE A 114 7.03 2.31 -2.90
CA PHE A 114 7.09 1.60 -1.62
C PHE A 114 8.46 0.93 -1.47
N ALA A 115 9.06 1.06 -0.29
CA ALA A 115 10.39 0.53 -0.05
C ALA A 115 10.57 0.13 1.41
N ASP A 116 11.52 -0.78 1.64
CA ASP A 116 12.09 -1.00 2.96
C ASP A 116 12.82 0.28 3.39
N PHE A 117 12.75 0.60 4.68
CA PHE A 117 13.40 1.81 5.20
C PHE A 117 14.92 1.87 4.92
N LYS A 118 15.59 0.71 4.89
CA LYS A 118 17.02 0.62 4.55
C LYS A 118 17.35 1.03 3.10
N CYS A 119 16.35 1.18 2.23
CA CYS A 119 16.54 1.72 0.88
C CYS A 119 16.67 3.26 0.84
N ILE A 120 16.64 3.91 2.00
CA ILE A 120 16.74 5.37 2.16
C ILE A 120 17.92 5.68 3.11
N PRO A 121 18.79 6.65 2.77
CA PRO A 121 19.82 7.09 3.69
C PRO A 121 19.18 7.80 4.89
N SER A 122 19.42 7.30 6.10
CA SER A 122 18.88 7.88 7.34
C SER A 122 19.83 7.70 8.52
N THR A 123 19.80 8.66 9.44
CA THR A 123 20.44 8.57 10.76
C THR A 123 19.50 8.06 11.85
N TYR A 124 18.22 7.84 11.52
CA TYR A 124 17.24 7.28 12.44
C TYR A 124 17.52 5.80 12.69
N THR A 125 17.46 5.40 13.96
CA THR A 125 17.84 4.06 14.42
C THR A 125 16.68 3.07 14.48
N GLY A 126 15.45 3.55 14.32
CA GLY A 126 14.26 2.69 14.26
C GLY A 126 14.05 2.11 12.86
N THR A 127 13.17 1.12 12.76
CA THR A 127 12.72 0.53 11.50
C THR A 127 11.22 0.80 11.40
N PRO A 128 10.79 1.81 10.63
CA PRO A 128 9.37 1.97 10.31
C PRO A 128 8.82 0.77 9.57
N ASP A 129 7.53 0.53 9.72
CA ASP A 129 6.82 -0.61 9.16
C ASP A 129 6.68 -0.43 7.64
N VAL A 130 6.46 0.82 7.20
CA VAL A 130 6.24 1.17 5.80
C VAL A 130 6.96 2.45 5.43
N THR A 131 7.60 2.48 4.27
CA THR A 131 8.11 3.73 3.71
C THR A 131 7.78 3.91 2.25
N VAL A 132 7.54 5.15 1.85
CA VAL A 132 7.43 5.55 0.45
C VAL A 132 8.50 6.60 0.16
N LYS A 133 9.25 6.39 -0.92
CA LYS A 133 10.31 7.28 -1.38
C LYS A 133 10.09 7.71 -2.82
N ASP A 134 10.76 8.77 -3.23
CA ASP A 134 10.89 9.10 -4.65
C ASP A 134 12.11 8.41 -5.30
N ASN A 135 12.30 8.68 -6.60
CA ASN A 135 13.43 8.16 -7.37
C ASN A 135 14.79 8.72 -6.92
N ASN A 136 14.80 9.86 -6.21
CA ASN A 136 16.01 10.43 -5.61
C ASN A 136 16.30 9.85 -4.22
N HIS A 137 15.58 8.81 -3.80
CA HIS A 137 15.65 8.22 -2.46
C HIS A 137 15.28 9.20 -1.35
N ALA A 138 14.51 10.26 -1.66
CA ALA A 138 13.97 11.13 -0.62
C ALA A 138 12.71 10.49 -0.03
N LEU A 139 12.68 10.42 1.30
CA LEU A 139 11.53 9.94 2.07
C LEU A 139 10.32 10.87 1.87
N LYS A 140 9.15 10.29 1.59
CA LYS A 140 7.89 11.01 1.40
C LYS A 140 6.81 10.61 2.40
N VAL A 141 6.74 9.32 2.73
CA VAL A 141 5.78 8.77 3.69
C VAL A 141 6.49 7.78 4.59
N VAL A 142 6.12 7.81 5.87
CA VAL A 142 6.48 6.83 6.90
C VAL A 142 5.18 6.34 7.52
N GLY A 143 5.03 5.02 7.61
CA GLY A 143 3.98 4.32 8.32
C GLY A 143 4.58 3.54 9.46
#